data_AF-A0A5C1AGT7-F1
#
_entry.id   AF-A0A5C1AGT7-F1
#
_cell.length_a   1.000
_cell.length_b   1.000
_cell.length_c   1.000
_cell.angle_alpha   90.00
_cell.angle_beta   90.00
_cell.angle_gamma   90.00
#
_symmetry.space_group_name_H-M   'P 1'
#
loop_
_entity.id
_entity.type
_entity.pdbx_description
1 polymer ?
#
loop_
_entity_poly.entity_id
_entity_poly.type
_entity_poly.pdbx_seq_one_letter_code
_entity_poly.pdbx_strand_id
1 'polypeptide(L)'
;MLKAPFRLPDGWLAAFGYPGSRRFVALYWEPCGDESCFDDGVHSACGLCDNWLYLSFKSQPHVLKWLDEHDIHLGDSERPARHWIVADATTGEVFVAERRAAFAVVHEQRFPGTPG
;
A
#
# COMPACT_ATOMS: atom_id res chain seq x y z
N MET A 1 0.31 13.09 -1.89
CA MET A 1 -0.35 12.03 -1.10
C MET A 1 -1.83 12.27 -1.17
N LEU A 2 -2.59 11.22 -1.44
CA LEU A 2 -4.02 11.29 -1.72
C LEU A 2 -4.74 10.26 -0.84
N LYS A 3 -5.78 10.68 -0.12
CA LYS A 3 -6.61 9.77 0.67
C LYS A 3 -7.63 9.10 -0.25
N ALA A 4 -7.72 7.78 -0.19
CA ALA A 4 -8.71 7.04 -0.94
C ALA A 4 -10.10 7.14 -0.27
N PRO A 5 -11.19 7.07 -1.05
CA PRO A 5 -12.57 7.08 -0.53
C PRO A 5 -13.01 5.71 0.01
N PHE A 6 -12.09 4.75 0.11
CA PHE A 6 -12.32 3.39 0.60
C PHE A 6 -11.30 3.02 1.67
N ARG A 7 -11.59 1.95 2.41
CA ARG A 7 -10.76 1.43 3.49
C ARG A 7 -10.35 -0.01 3.21
N LEU A 8 -9.26 -0.45 3.82
CA LEU A 8 -8.99 -1.87 3.95
C LEU A 8 -10.00 -2.49 4.92
N PRO A 9 -10.57 -3.67 4.58
CA PRO A 9 -11.36 -4.45 5.53
C PRO A 9 -10.55 -4.82 6.78
N ASP A 10 -11.26 -5.07 7.88
CA ASP A 10 -10.64 -5.59 9.10
C ASP A 10 -9.91 -6.91 8.82
N GLY A 11 -8.71 -7.06 9.39
CA GLY A 11 -7.87 -8.25 9.20
C GLY A 11 -7.22 -8.38 7.82
N TRP A 12 -7.49 -7.47 6.88
CA TRP A 12 -6.93 -7.53 5.52
C TRP A 12 -5.40 -7.54 5.53
N LEU A 13 -4.76 -6.70 6.35
CA LEU A 13 -3.29 -6.65 6.47
C LEU A 13 -2.71 -7.97 6.99
N ALA A 14 -3.36 -8.60 7.98
CA ALA A 14 -2.92 -9.89 8.49
C ALA A 14 -3.07 -10.99 7.43
N ALA A 15 -4.20 -11.01 6.71
CA ALA A 15 -4.43 -11.93 5.59
C ALA A 15 -3.44 -11.70 4.44
N PHE A 16 -3.02 -10.45 4.22
CA PHE A 16 -1.99 -10.09 3.25
C PHE A 16 -0.60 -10.63 3.62
N GLY A 17 -0.36 -10.95 4.89
CA GLY A 17 0.94 -11.43 5.39
C GLY A 17 1.70 -10.40 6.24
N TYR A 18 1.09 -9.26 6.58
CA TYR A 18 1.71 -8.26 7.44
C TYR A 18 1.60 -8.67 8.93
N PRO A 19 2.71 -8.72 9.70
CA PRO A 19 2.71 -9.18 11.09
C PRO A 19 2.15 -8.17 12.12
N GLY A 20 1.74 -6.96 11.71
CA GLY A 20 0.98 -6.05 12.58
C GLY A 20 1.80 -5.21 13.57
N SER A 21 3.03 -4.80 13.24
CA SER A 21 3.94 -4.17 14.22
C SER A 21 3.96 -2.64 14.27
N ARG A 22 3.36 -1.97 13.28
CA ARG A 22 3.42 -0.52 13.07
C ARG A 22 2.08 0.02 12.57
N ARG A 23 1.88 1.34 12.69
CA ARG A 23 0.64 2.00 12.27
C ARG A 23 0.58 2.17 10.77
N PHE A 24 1.57 2.82 10.17
CA PHE A 24 1.60 3.05 8.73
C PHE A 24 2.41 1.97 8.03
N VAL A 25 1.80 1.35 7.02
CA VAL A 25 2.38 0.24 6.26
C VAL A 25 2.24 0.55 4.78
N ALA A 26 3.33 0.47 4.04
CA ALA A 26 3.32 0.60 2.60
C ALA A 26 3.05 -0.77 1.98
N LEU A 27 2.20 -0.82 0.95
CA LEU A 27 1.91 -1.99 0.14
C LEU A 27 2.21 -1.65 -1.32
N TYR A 28 2.99 -2.48 -2.00
CA TYR A 28 3.41 -2.21 -3.37
C TYR A 28 3.68 -3.49 -4.16
N TRP A 29 3.71 -3.36 -5.49
CA TRP A 29 4.07 -4.44 -6.41
C TRP A 29 5.52 -4.31 -6.87
N GLU A 30 6.25 -5.42 -6.83
CA GLU A 30 7.58 -5.59 -7.41
C GLU A 30 7.47 -6.49 -8.66
N PRO A 31 7.67 -5.95 -9.87
CA PRO A 31 7.60 -6.73 -11.11
C PRO A 31 8.68 -7.82 -11.16
N CYS A 32 9.84 -7.61 -10.54
CA CYS A 32 10.87 -8.65 -10.45
C CYS A 32 10.46 -9.72 -9.43
N GLY A 33 9.81 -10.78 -9.92
CA GLY A 33 9.21 -11.84 -9.10
C GLY A 33 7.69 -11.88 -9.22
N ASP A 34 7.07 -10.82 -9.76
CA ASP A 34 5.61 -10.65 -9.86
C ASP A 34 4.95 -10.76 -8.48
N GLU A 35 5.49 -9.99 -7.52
CA GLU A 35 5.21 -10.13 -6.10
C GLU A 35 4.64 -8.86 -5.49
N SER A 36 3.73 -9.06 -4.54
CA SER A 36 3.30 -8.02 -3.62
C SER A 36 4.25 -7.96 -2.43
N CYS A 37 4.48 -6.75 -1.94
CA CYS A 37 5.42 -6.46 -0.87
C CYS A 37 4.78 -5.54 0.17
N PHE A 38 5.35 -5.55 1.38
CA PHE A 38 5.12 -4.49 2.36
C PHE A 38 6.43 -3.88 2.88
N ASP A 39 6.32 -2.67 3.41
CA ASP A 39 7.35 -1.99 4.19
C ASP A 39 6.66 -1.13 5.28
N ASP A 40 7.01 -1.34 6.54
CA ASP A 40 6.47 -0.58 7.68
C ASP A 40 7.51 0.33 8.37
N GLY A 41 8.69 0.47 7.75
CA GLY A 41 9.84 1.22 8.24
C GLY A 41 10.76 0.44 9.19
N VAL A 42 10.37 -0.77 9.61
CA VAL A 42 11.18 -1.66 10.46
C VAL A 42 11.31 -3.04 9.82
N HIS A 43 10.21 -3.55 9.28
CA HIS A 43 10.11 -4.81 8.58
C HIS A 43 9.65 -4.55 7.15
N SER A 44 10.25 -5.30 6.23
CA SER A 44 9.81 -5.36 4.84
C SER A 44 9.93 -6.79 4.32
N ALA A 45 9.05 -7.14 3.39
CA ALA A 45 9.08 -8.43 2.72
C ALA A 45 8.48 -8.33 1.33
N CYS A 46 9.06 -9.09 0.41
CA CYS A 46 8.49 -9.47 -0.89
C CYS A 46 8.43 -11.01 -0.93
N GLY A 47 7.45 -11.57 -1.64
CA GLY A 47 7.32 -13.03 -1.82
C GLY A 47 6.76 -13.81 -0.63
N LEU A 48 6.48 -13.15 0.49
CA LEU A 48 5.75 -13.72 1.63
C LEU A 48 4.31 -13.22 1.73
N CYS A 49 3.91 -12.32 0.84
CA CYS A 49 2.60 -11.68 0.86
C CYS A 49 1.62 -12.39 -0.10
N ASP A 50 0.32 -12.22 0.14
CA ASP A 50 -0.72 -12.75 -0.75
C ASP A 50 -0.90 -11.85 -1.99
N ASN A 51 -0.24 -12.25 -3.09
CA ASN A 51 -0.33 -11.58 -4.39
C ASN A 51 -1.78 -11.49 -4.90
N TRP A 52 -2.58 -12.55 -4.70
CA TRP A 52 -3.96 -12.58 -5.16
C TRP A 52 -4.84 -11.62 -4.37
N LEU A 53 -4.59 -11.46 -3.07
CA LEU A 53 -5.31 -10.50 -2.26
C LEU A 53 -5.02 -9.05 -2.72
N TYR A 54 -3.77 -8.74 -3.03
CA TYR A 54 -3.38 -7.43 -3.59
C TYR A 54 -4.02 -7.17 -4.96
N LEU A 55 -3.90 -8.14 -5.87
CA LEU A 55 -4.48 -8.05 -7.22
C LEU A 55 -6.01 -7.95 -7.16
N SER A 56 -6.67 -8.73 -6.30
CA SER A 56 -8.11 -8.67 -6.09
C SER A 56 -8.55 -7.32 -5.54
N PHE A 57 -7.80 -6.73 -4.60
CA PHE A 57 -8.08 -5.39 -4.08
C PHE A 57 -8.00 -4.32 -5.18
N LYS A 58 -6.90 -4.27 -5.93
CA LYS A 58 -6.74 -3.24 -6.99
C LYS A 58 -7.70 -3.41 -8.17
N SER A 59 -8.23 -4.62 -8.36
CA SER A 59 -9.16 -4.95 -9.45
C SER A 59 -10.64 -4.69 -9.11
N GLN A 60 -10.96 -4.29 -7.87
CA GLN A 60 -12.34 -3.95 -7.52
C GLN A 60 -12.80 -2.73 -8.35
N PRO A 61 -14.03 -2.73 -8.93
CA PRO A 61 -14.44 -1.70 -9.87
C PRO A 61 -14.32 -0.26 -9.35
N HIS A 62 -14.64 -0.03 -8.08
CA HIS A 62 -14.57 1.30 -7.47
C HIS A 62 -13.12 1.72 -7.16
N VAL A 63 -12.23 0.76 -6.84
CA VAL A 63 -10.80 1.01 -6.66
C VAL A 63 -10.17 1.34 -8.01
N LEU A 64 -10.38 0.49 -9.01
CA LEU A 64 -9.82 0.65 -10.35
C LEU A 64 -10.25 1.98 -10.99
N LYS A 65 -11.53 2.34 -10.87
CA LYS A 65 -12.04 3.65 -11.33
C LYS A 65 -11.32 4.81 -10.65
N TRP A 66 -11.17 4.76 -9.33
CA TRP A 66 -10.50 5.82 -8.58
C TRP A 66 -9.01 5.91 -8.92
N LEU A 67 -8.33 4.77 -9.16
CA LEU A 67 -6.94 4.76 -9.61
C LEU A 67 -6.79 5.43 -10.99
N ASP A 68 -7.70 5.13 -11.92
CA ASP A 68 -7.71 5.74 -13.26
C ASP A 68 -7.98 7.25 -13.21
N GLU A 69 -8.99 7.69 -12.46
CA GLU A 69 -9.37 9.10 -12.29
C GLU A 69 -8.22 9.97 -11.74
N HIS A 70 -7.28 9.36 -11.01
CA HIS A 70 -6.16 10.05 -10.37
C HIS A 70 -4.79 9.71 -10.97
N ASP A 71 -4.73 9.00 -12.10
CA ASP A 71 -3.48 8.53 -12.74
C ASP A 71 -2.55 7.77 -11.77
N ILE A 72 -3.12 6.85 -10.99
CA ILE A 72 -2.39 6.07 -9.99
C ILE A 72 -1.96 4.72 -10.57
N HIS A 73 -0.66 4.58 -10.81
CA HIS A 73 -0.05 3.30 -11.18
C HIS A 73 0.50 2.52 -9.96
N LEU A 74 -0.18 1.44 -9.57
CA LEU A 74 0.23 0.54 -8.47
C LEU A 74 1.16 -0.61 -8.89
N GLY A 75 1.61 -0.61 -10.15
CA GLY A 75 2.49 -1.64 -10.69
C GLY A 75 1.73 -2.76 -11.40
N ASP A 76 2.44 -3.45 -12.27
CA ASP A 76 2.01 -4.64 -13.01
C ASP A 76 3.24 -5.54 -13.28
N SER A 77 3.06 -6.63 -14.02
CA SER A 77 4.13 -7.59 -14.29
C SER A 77 5.29 -7.02 -15.14
N GLU A 78 5.09 -5.88 -15.79
CA GLU A 78 6.12 -5.25 -16.65
C GLU A 78 6.72 -4.00 -16.01
N ARG A 79 5.96 -3.30 -15.16
CA ARG A 79 6.29 -1.96 -14.67
C ARG A 79 6.20 -1.87 -13.15
N PRO A 80 7.23 -1.31 -12.49
CA PRO A 80 7.19 -1.10 -11.05
C PRO A 80 6.07 -0.13 -10.66
N ALA A 81 5.63 -0.27 -9.41
CA ALA A 81 4.67 0.66 -8.83
C ALA A 81 5.25 2.08 -8.76
N ARG A 82 4.62 3.05 -9.46
CA ARG A 82 4.95 4.49 -9.33
C ARG A 82 4.46 5.02 -7.99
N HIS A 83 3.31 4.51 -7.57
CA HIS A 83 2.67 4.85 -6.32
C HIS A 83 2.57 3.63 -5.43
N TRP A 84 2.71 3.85 -4.13
CA TRP A 84 2.48 2.85 -3.12
C TRP A 84 1.19 3.17 -2.37
N ILE A 85 0.49 2.12 -1.94
CA ILE A 85 -0.58 2.25 -0.96
C ILE A 85 0.09 2.44 0.40
N VAL A 86 -0.36 3.40 1.20
CA VAL A 86 -0.04 3.53 2.61
C VAL A 86 -1.33 3.25 3.39
N ALA A 87 -1.36 2.13 4.08
CA ALA A 87 -2.45 1.73 4.96
C ALA A 87 -2.19 2.24 6.39
N ASP A 88 -3.19 2.84 7.01
CA ASP A 88 -3.24 3.02 8.46
C ASP A 88 -3.82 1.74 9.09
N ALA A 89 -2.96 0.91 9.65
CA ALA A 89 -3.30 -0.37 10.26
C ALA A 89 -4.25 -0.25 11.47
N THR A 90 -4.37 0.94 12.06
CA THR A 90 -5.28 1.19 13.19
C THR A 90 -6.70 1.52 12.72
N THR A 91 -6.83 2.22 11.58
CA THR A 91 -8.13 2.75 11.11
C THR A 91 -8.64 2.12 9.83
N GLY A 92 -7.80 1.34 9.14
CA GLY A 92 -8.05 0.82 7.80
C GLY A 92 -8.02 1.90 6.71
N GLU A 93 -7.69 3.16 7.04
CA GLU A 93 -7.64 4.22 6.04
C GLU A 93 -6.53 3.98 5.01
N VAL A 94 -6.89 4.19 3.74
CA VAL A 94 -5.98 4.01 2.62
C VAL A 94 -5.56 5.37 2.08
N PHE A 95 -4.25 5.53 1.94
CA PHE A 95 -3.63 6.65 1.28
C PHE A 95 -2.79 6.12 0.12
N VAL A 96 -2.56 6.97 -0.88
CA VAL A 96 -1.65 6.68 -1.97
C VAL A 96 -0.66 7.82 -2.10
N ALA A 97 0.62 7.48 -2.28
CA ALA A 97 1.65 8.46 -2.52
C ALA A 97 2.69 7.91 -3.50
N GLU A 98 3.42 8.80 -4.15
CA GLU A 98 4.64 8.39 -4.87
C GLU A 98 5.58 7.66 -3.92
N ARG A 99 6.33 6.68 -4.47
CA ARG A 99 7.24 5.81 -3.73
C ARG A 99 8.04 6.54 -2.64
N ARG A 100 8.70 7.65 -2.99
CA ARG A 100 9.56 8.40 -2.05
C ARG A 100 8.78 8.97 -0.86
N ALA A 101 7.58 9.48 -1.10
CA ALA A 101 6.73 10.03 -0.06
C ALA A 101 6.13 8.91 0.82
N ALA A 102 5.69 7.81 0.22
CA ALA A 102 5.21 6.64 0.96
C ALA A 102 6.30 6.05 1.87
N PHE A 103 7.52 5.89 1.34
CA PHE A 103 8.68 5.44 2.10
C PHE A 103 8.95 6.31 3.34
N ALA A 104 8.94 7.64 3.17
CA ALA A 104 9.13 8.57 4.29
C ALA A 104 8.03 8.43 5.35
N VAL A 105 6.76 8.30 4.93
CA VAL A 105 5.62 8.15 5.86
C VAL A 105 5.76 6.90 6.73
N VAL A 106 6.13 5.76 6.15
CA VAL A 106 6.21 4.50 6.92
C VAL A 106 7.47 4.44 7.79
N HIS A 107 8.58 5.04 7.36
CA HIS A 107 9.78 5.12 8.20
C HIS A 107 9.60 6.10 9.36
N GLU A 108 9.01 7.27 9.12
CA GLU A 108 8.81 8.29 10.15
C GLU A 108 7.52 8.07 10.97
N GLN A 109 6.64 7.17 10.53
CA GLN A 109 5.31 6.91 11.09
C GLN A 109 4.45 8.17 11.25
N ARG A 110 4.54 9.09 10.28
CA ARG A 110 3.77 10.34 10.26
C ARG A 110 3.57 10.84 8.84
N PHE A 111 2.53 11.62 8.65
CA PHE A 111 2.34 12.37 7.41
C PHE A 111 3.19 13.64 7.41
N PRO A 112 3.73 14.07 6.26
CA PRO A 112 4.49 15.32 6.16
C PRO A 112 3.66 16.50 6.66
N GLY A 113 4.23 17.34 7.53
CA GLY A 113 3.58 18.56 8.03
C GLY A 113 2.61 18.37 9.20
N THR A 114 2.51 17.17 9.79
CA THR A 114 1.79 16.98 11.06
C THR A 114 2.78 17.17 12.23
N PRO A 115 2.53 18.09 13.19
CA PRO A 115 3.36 18.18 14.39
C PRO A 115 3.27 16.88 15.19
N GLY A 116 4.39 16.51 15.83
CA GLY A 116 4.52 15.30 16.66
C GLY A 116 3.84 15.40 18.01
#